data_AF-A0AAJ4W6H8-F1
#
_entry.id   AF-A0AAJ4W6H8-F1
#
_cell.length_a   1.000
_cell.length_b   1.000
_cell.length_c   1.000
_cell.angle_alpha   90.00
_cell.angle_beta   90.00
_cell.angle_gamma   90.00
#
_symmetry.space_group_name_H-M   'P 1'
#
loop_
_entity.id
_entity.type
_entity.pdbx_description
1 polymer ?
#
loop_
_entity_poly.entity_id
_entity_poly.type
_entity_poly.pdbx_seq_one_letter_code
_entity_poly.pdbx_strand_id
1 'polypeptide(L)'
;MEMSYIVVPLVDCNENAFNQELSKLFPFSNIVSVVCHQKQFLVVYRDIDTLVNGAKEVKEVFAYDNGIESFSRRHPYLDIAVLQVLGEEKNCFYDGFIMKNKKKIKEHSGMHNAYIPILQYFMPDYDGSDLSIFSSNF
;
A
#
# COMPACT_ATOMS: atom_id res chain seq x y z
N MET A 1 -6.55 -15.07 -3.77
CA MET A 1 -5.86 -14.16 -2.84
C MET A 1 -5.99 -12.74 -3.34
N GLU A 2 -6.58 -11.87 -2.52
CA GLU A 2 -6.64 -10.43 -2.74
C GLU A 2 -5.91 -9.70 -1.60
N MET A 3 -4.94 -8.86 -1.93
CA MET A 3 -4.13 -8.12 -0.95
C MET A 3 -4.19 -6.63 -1.25
N SER A 4 -4.24 -5.81 -0.19
CA SER A 4 -4.08 -4.36 -0.31
C SER A 4 -2.89 -3.88 0.50
N TYR A 5 -2.09 -3.01 -0.12
CA TYR A 5 -0.91 -2.39 0.45
C TYR A 5 -1.01 -0.87 0.33
N ILE A 6 -0.69 -0.17 1.41
CA ILE A 6 -0.49 1.27 1.46
C ILE A 6 0.98 1.49 1.77
N VAL A 7 1.69 2.18 0.89
CA VAL A 7 3.12 2.45 1.00
C VAL A 7 3.32 3.93 1.26
N VAL A 8 3.87 4.24 2.44
CA VAL A 8 4.13 5.61 2.90
C VAL A 8 5.65 5.83 2.94
N PRO A 9 6.21 6.74 2.13
CA PRO A 9 7.63 7.06 2.20
C PRO A 9 7.96 7.81 3.51
N LEU A 10 9.06 7.44 4.14
CA LEU A 10 9.58 8.10 5.34
C LEU A 10 10.80 8.95 4.97
N VAL A 11 10.75 10.25 5.31
CA VAL A 11 11.79 11.22 4.96
C VAL A 11 12.94 11.24 5.97
N ASP A 12 12.67 10.98 7.25
CA ASP A 12 13.64 11.14 8.35
C ASP A 12 14.01 9.82 9.08
N CYS A 13 13.83 8.68 8.42
CA CYS A 13 14.10 7.33 8.97
C CYS A 13 13.45 7.02 10.34
N ASN A 14 12.38 7.74 10.71
CA ASN A 14 11.64 7.45 11.92
C ASN A 14 10.65 6.30 11.67
N GLU A 15 11.07 5.09 12.00
CA GLU A 15 10.29 3.83 11.88
C GLU A 15 8.92 3.85 12.56
N ASN A 16 8.74 4.74 13.54
CA ASN A 16 7.50 4.87 14.30
C ASN A 16 6.62 6.01 13.82
N ALA A 17 7.04 6.75 12.79
CA ALA A 17 6.23 7.80 12.20
C ALA A 17 4.90 7.22 11.71
N PHE A 18 3.80 7.84 12.14
CA PHE A 18 2.43 7.47 11.77
C PHE A 18 1.91 6.10 12.27
N ASN A 19 2.71 5.23 12.90
CA ASN A 19 2.25 3.92 13.38
C ASN A 19 0.97 4.00 14.21
N GLN A 20 0.93 4.90 15.21
CA GLN A 20 -0.25 5.07 16.05
C GLN A 20 -1.49 5.55 15.26
N GLU A 21 -1.31 6.40 14.26
CA GLU A 21 -2.39 6.92 13.44
C GLU A 21 -2.91 5.85 12.47
N LEU A 22 -1.99 5.16 11.80
CA LEU A 22 -2.30 4.11 10.83
C LEU A 22 -2.93 2.90 11.52
N SER A 23 -2.49 2.50 12.72
CA SER A 23 -3.16 1.45 13.49
C SER A 23 -4.60 1.83 13.90
N LYS A 24 -4.91 3.12 14.08
CA LYS A 24 -6.27 3.57 14.36
C LYS A 24 -7.15 3.60 13.11
N LEU A 25 -6.58 4.00 11.97
CA LEU A 25 -7.28 4.02 10.70
C LEU A 25 -7.50 2.61 10.13
N PHE A 26 -6.51 1.73 10.32
CA PHE A 26 -6.44 0.40 9.73
C PHE A 26 -6.21 -0.65 10.83
N PRO A 27 -7.16 -0.84 11.76
CA PRO A 27 -6.98 -1.68 12.96
C PRO A 27 -6.80 -3.17 12.68
N PHE A 28 -7.14 -3.63 11.47
CA PHE A 28 -7.01 -5.02 11.03
C PHE A 28 -5.88 -5.21 10.01
N SER A 29 -5.04 -4.20 9.82
CA SER A 29 -3.91 -4.26 8.91
C SER A 29 -2.61 -4.44 9.68
N ASN A 30 -1.68 -5.16 9.06
CA ASN A 30 -0.32 -5.25 9.53
C ASN A 30 0.44 -3.99 9.11
N ILE A 31 1.38 -3.55 9.94
CA ILE A 31 2.23 -2.40 9.66
C ILE A 31 3.67 -2.83 9.82
N VAL A 32 4.47 -2.65 8.77
CA VAL A 32 5.89 -3.02 8.74
C VAL A 32 6.72 -1.89 8.16
N SER A 33 7.91 -1.68 8.72
CA SER A 33 8.90 -0.79 8.12
C SER A 33 9.81 -1.58 7.18
N VAL A 34 10.08 -1.01 6.01
CA VAL A 34 10.85 -1.67 4.95
C VAL A 34 11.87 -0.69 4.41
N VAL A 35 13.11 -1.15 4.27
CA VAL A 35 14.19 -0.37 3.65
C VAL A 35 14.48 -0.98 2.29
N CYS A 36 14.43 -0.15 1.24
CA CYS A 36 14.68 -0.55 -0.15
C CYS A 36 15.46 0.58 -0.85
N HIS A 37 16.59 0.25 -1.48
CA HIS A 37 17.50 1.22 -2.14
C HIS A 37 17.74 2.51 -1.34
N GLN A 38 18.09 2.39 -0.05
CA GLN A 38 18.35 3.51 0.88
C GLN A 38 17.13 4.40 1.19
N LYS A 39 15.94 4.04 0.71
CA LYS A 39 14.68 4.65 1.12
C LYS A 39 13.98 3.77 2.14
N GLN A 40 13.33 4.42 3.09
CA GLN A 40 12.53 3.73 4.08
C GLN A 40 11.06 3.99 3.84
N PHE A 41 10.27 2.94 3.95
CA PHE A 41 8.84 2.96 3.78
C PHE A 41 8.18 2.37 5.01
N LEU A 42 7.00 2.90 5.31
CA LEU A 42 6.04 2.22 6.15
C LEU A 42 4.99 1.59 5.24
N VAL A 43 4.80 0.29 5.38
CA VAL A 43 3.88 -0.50 4.57
C VAL A 43 2.77 -1.01 5.46
N VAL A 44 1.55 -0.56 5.19
CA VAL A 44 0.33 -1.08 5.81
C VAL A 44 -0.29 -2.06 4.84
N TYR A 45 -0.50 -3.30 5.26
CA TYR A 45 -1.05 -4.32 4.36
C TYR A 45 -2.09 -5.20 5.03
N ARG A 46 -3.01 -5.74 4.23
CA ARG A 46 -4.01 -6.70 4.69
C ARG A 46 -4.42 -7.66 3.56
N ASP A 47 -4.88 -8.82 3.99
CA ASP A 47 -5.65 -9.75 3.18
C ASP A 47 -7.11 -9.28 3.09
N ILE A 48 -7.59 -9.09 1.87
CA ILE A 48 -8.95 -8.65 1.57
C ILE A 48 -9.90 -9.87 1.52
N ASP A 49 -9.45 -11.07 1.16
CA ASP A 49 -10.29 -12.27 1.22
C ASP A 49 -10.73 -12.57 2.67
N THR A 50 -9.92 -12.19 3.67
CA THR A 50 -10.31 -12.28 5.09
C THR A 50 -11.43 -11.31 5.51
N LEU A 51 -11.66 -10.22 4.76
CA LEU A 51 -12.80 -9.31 4.98
C LEU A 51 -14.11 -9.91 4.48
N VAL A 52 -14.06 -10.51 3.30
CA VAL A 52 -15.26 -10.92 2.55
C VAL A 52 -15.95 -12.12 3.20
N ASN A 53 -15.24 -12.90 4.01
CA ASN A 53 -15.80 -14.06 4.70
C ASN A 53 -16.59 -13.73 5.99
N GLY A 54 -16.81 -12.45 6.33
CA GLY A 54 -17.55 -12.02 7.52
C GLY A 54 -18.69 -11.04 7.19
N ALA A 55 -19.80 -11.10 7.92
CA ALA A 55 -21.07 -10.38 7.66
C ALA A 55 -21.04 -8.83 7.72
N LYS A 56 -19.87 -8.18 7.58
CA LYS A 56 -19.66 -6.70 7.62
C LYS A 56 -19.00 -6.13 6.35
N GLU A 57 -19.06 -6.87 5.26
CA GLU A 57 -18.31 -6.68 4.00
C GLU A 57 -18.25 -5.23 3.47
N VAL A 58 -19.38 -4.59 3.20
CA VAL A 58 -19.40 -3.32 2.46
C VAL A 58 -18.96 -2.12 3.31
N LYS A 59 -19.34 -2.09 4.60
CA LYS A 59 -19.00 -0.97 5.50
C LYS A 59 -17.50 -0.92 5.78
N GLU A 60 -16.84 -2.08 5.81
CA GLU A 60 -15.42 -2.18 6.11
C GLU A 60 -14.55 -1.77 4.91
N VAL A 61 -14.96 -2.11 3.68
CA VAL A 61 -14.30 -1.61 2.45
C VAL A 61 -14.41 -0.09 2.35
N PHE A 62 -15.61 0.47 2.52
CA PHE A 62 -15.77 1.93 2.51
C PHE A 62 -14.98 2.61 3.63
N ALA A 63 -14.90 2.00 4.82
CA ALA A 63 -14.08 2.55 5.92
C ALA A 63 -12.59 2.56 5.57
N TYR A 64 -12.11 1.54 4.85
CA TYR A 64 -10.72 1.44 4.39
C TYR A 64 -10.35 2.56 3.42
N ASP A 65 -11.14 2.75 2.36
CA ASP A 65 -10.91 3.82 1.37
C ASP A 65 -10.99 5.21 2.01
N ASN A 66 -11.97 5.43 2.88
CA ASN A 66 -12.09 6.67 3.65
C ASN A 66 -10.87 6.88 4.57
N GLY A 67 -10.29 5.82 5.10
CA GLY A 67 -9.05 5.85 5.88
C GLY A 67 -7.87 6.38 5.07
N ILE A 68 -7.70 5.87 3.84
CA ILE A 68 -6.64 6.29 2.92
C ILE A 68 -6.81 7.78 2.57
N GLU A 69 -8.01 8.19 2.16
CA GLU A 69 -8.28 9.59 1.84
C GLU A 69 -8.06 10.52 3.04
N SER A 70 -8.50 10.10 4.23
CA SER A 70 -8.35 10.87 5.46
C SER A 70 -6.89 11.06 5.82
N PHE A 71 -6.08 9.99 5.74
CA PHE A 71 -4.63 10.04 5.96
C PHE A 71 -3.96 10.98 4.95
N SER A 72 -4.23 10.80 3.66
CA SER A 72 -3.68 11.63 2.59
C SER A 72 -4.03 13.13 2.77
N ARG A 73 -5.24 13.43 3.24
CA ARG A 73 -5.65 14.82 3.55
C ARG A 73 -4.91 15.41 4.75
N ARG A 74 -4.68 14.62 5.80
CA ARG A 74 -3.94 15.08 7.01
C ARG A 74 -2.46 15.29 6.72
N HIS A 75 -1.92 14.57 5.74
CA HIS A 75 -0.53 14.66 5.31
C HIS A 75 -0.42 15.09 3.84
N PRO A 76 -0.82 16.33 3.48
CA PRO A 76 -0.90 16.76 2.08
C PRO A 76 0.46 16.88 1.39
N TYR A 77 1.54 16.85 2.16
CA TYR A 77 2.93 16.85 1.69
C TYR A 77 3.43 15.44 1.32
N LEU A 78 2.75 14.39 1.76
CA LEU A 78 3.11 13.00 1.45
C LEU A 78 2.44 12.56 0.15
N ASP A 79 3.23 11.89 -0.67
CA ASP A 79 2.75 11.07 -1.76
C ASP A 79 2.69 9.63 -1.24
N ILE A 80 1.53 8.99 -1.34
CA ILE A 80 1.28 7.65 -0.79
C ILE A 80 0.94 6.73 -1.95
N ALA A 81 1.57 5.55 -2.03
CA ALA A 81 1.12 4.52 -2.96
C ALA A 81 0.05 3.64 -2.33
N VAL A 82 -0.92 3.25 -3.14
CA VAL A 82 -1.84 2.17 -2.83
C VAL A 82 -1.68 1.13 -3.94
N LEU A 83 -1.54 -0.14 -3.55
CA LEU A 83 -1.40 -1.27 -4.44
C LEU A 83 -2.40 -2.34 -4.02
N GLN A 84 -3.22 -2.78 -4.95
CA GLN A 84 -4.10 -3.93 -4.84
C GLN A 84 -3.53 -5.06 -5.71
N VAL A 85 -3.49 -6.26 -5.16
CA VAL A 85 -2.96 -7.46 -5.81
C VAL A 85 -4.05 -8.52 -5.80
N LEU A 86 -4.41 -9.02 -6.97
CA LEU A 86 -5.45 -10.01 -7.19
C LEU A 86 -4.85 -11.21 -7.90
N GLY A 87 -5.00 -12.41 -7.34
CA GLY A 87 -4.59 -13.67 -7.99
C GLY A 87 -3.69 -14.54 -7.14
N GLU A 88 -3.07 -15.54 -7.76
CA GLU A 88 -2.22 -16.53 -7.08
C GLU A 88 -0.91 -16.74 -7.85
N GLU A 89 0.18 -16.89 -7.09
CA GLU A 89 1.53 -17.19 -7.58
C GLU A 89 1.98 -16.31 -8.76
N LYS A 90 2.03 -16.89 -9.97
CA LYS A 90 2.55 -16.25 -11.19
C LYS A 90 1.48 -15.46 -11.96
N ASN A 91 0.21 -15.58 -11.58
CA ASN A 91 -0.92 -14.96 -12.27
C ASN A 91 -1.54 -13.84 -11.44
N CYS A 92 -0.71 -12.90 -10.99
CA CYS A 92 -1.17 -11.73 -10.24
C CYS A 92 -1.48 -10.56 -11.17
N PHE A 93 -2.66 -9.99 -10.98
CA PHE A 93 -3.06 -8.68 -11.47
C PHE A 93 -2.81 -7.64 -10.38
N TYR A 94 -2.24 -6.50 -10.77
CA TYR A 94 -1.93 -5.39 -9.90
C TYR A 94 -2.75 -4.18 -10.35
N ASP A 95 -3.37 -3.50 -9.41
CA ASP A 95 -3.97 -2.18 -9.60
C ASP A 95 -3.36 -1.22 -8.57
N GLY A 96 -2.80 -0.11 -9.05
CA GLY A 96 -1.99 0.76 -8.24
C GLY A 96 -2.17 2.22 -8.54
N PHE A 97 -2.11 3.05 -7.52
CA PHE A 97 -2.13 4.50 -7.69
C PHE A 97 -1.28 5.23 -6.66
N ILE A 98 -0.86 6.45 -7.03
CA ILE A 98 -0.26 7.43 -6.12
C ILE A 98 -1.34 8.43 -5.73
N MET A 99 -1.54 8.62 -4.43
CA MET A 99 -2.44 9.61 -3.87
C MET A 99 -1.66 10.72 -3.16
N LYS A 100 -2.03 11.97 -3.46
CA LYS A 100 -1.54 13.17 -2.80
C LYS A 100 -2.72 14.06 -2.45
N ASN A 101 -2.86 14.41 -1.17
CA ASN A 101 -3.94 15.27 -0.67
C ASN A 101 -5.34 14.89 -1.25
N LYS A 102 -5.73 13.62 -1.08
CA LYS A 102 -6.98 13.02 -1.61
C LYS A 102 -7.08 12.86 -3.12
N LYS A 103 -6.12 13.31 -3.90
CA LYS A 103 -6.15 13.20 -5.36
C LYS A 103 -5.26 12.06 -5.83
N LYS A 104 -5.80 11.19 -6.66
CA LYS A 104 -4.98 10.27 -7.45
C LYS A 104 -4.21 11.10 -8.49
N ILE A 105 -2.89 11.00 -8.47
CA ILE A 105 -1.99 11.76 -9.36
C ILE A 105 -1.27 10.87 -10.38
N LYS A 106 -1.27 9.57 -10.16
CA LYS A 106 -0.73 8.55 -11.07
C LYS A 106 -1.47 7.25 -10.81
N GLU A 107 -1.80 6.52 -11.87
CA GLU A 107 -2.46 5.21 -11.81
C GLU A 107 -1.76 4.26 -12.79
N HIS A 108 -1.67 2.99 -12.43
CA HIS A 108 -1.11 1.96 -13.28
C HIS A 108 -1.66 0.60 -12.87
N SER A 109 -2.10 -0.18 -13.85
CA SER A 109 -2.63 -1.52 -13.62
C SER A 109 -2.20 -2.50 -14.70
N GLY A 110 -2.14 -3.79 -14.37
CA GLY A 110 -1.71 -4.83 -15.29
C GLY A 110 -1.22 -6.09 -14.60
N MET A 111 -0.69 -7.03 -15.38
CA MET A 111 -0.22 -8.33 -14.88
C MET A 111 1.26 -8.29 -14.48
N HIS A 112 1.68 -9.24 -13.63
CA HIS A 112 3.07 -9.52 -13.24
C HIS A 112 3.81 -8.34 -12.58
N ASN A 113 4.34 -7.42 -13.38
CA ASN A 113 5.25 -6.37 -12.93
C ASN A 113 4.62 -4.98 -12.99
N ALA A 114 3.29 -4.89 -13.14
CA ALA A 114 2.57 -3.63 -13.22
C ALA A 114 2.63 -2.78 -11.94
N TYR A 115 3.10 -3.33 -10.82
CA TYR A 115 3.38 -2.55 -9.62
C TYR A 115 4.70 -1.74 -9.72
N ILE A 116 5.62 -2.11 -10.61
CA ILE A 116 6.94 -1.45 -10.76
C ILE A 116 6.79 0.07 -11.04
N PRO A 117 5.96 0.53 -11.99
CA PRO A 117 5.84 1.97 -12.28
C PRO A 117 5.30 2.81 -11.12
N ILE A 118 4.57 2.20 -10.18
CA ILE A 118 4.10 2.86 -8.97
C ILE A 118 5.26 3.07 -8.00
N LEU A 119 6.11 2.06 -7.80
CA LEU A 119 7.26 2.18 -6.91
C LEU A 119 8.38 3.02 -7.49
N GLN A 120 8.55 2.99 -8.81
CA GLN A 120 9.48 3.88 -9.52
C GLN A 120 9.17 5.36 -9.30
N TYR A 121 7.93 5.70 -8.93
CA TYR A 121 7.58 7.06 -8.50
C TYR A 121 8.40 7.50 -7.30
N PHE A 122 8.65 6.60 -6.34
CA PHE A 122 9.47 6.86 -5.17
C PHE A 122 10.93 6.50 -5.37
N MET A 123 11.23 5.49 -6.18
CA MET A 123 12.58 4.96 -6.39
C MET A 123 12.84 4.82 -7.90
N PRO A 124 13.30 5.88 -8.60
CA PRO A 124 13.40 5.86 -10.06
C PRO A 124 14.19 4.69 -10.64
N ASP A 125 15.22 4.23 -9.92
CA ASP A 125 16.09 3.12 -10.33
C ASP A 125 15.56 1.74 -9.94
N TYR A 126 14.35 1.65 -9.38
CA TYR A 126 13.71 0.40 -9.01
C TYR A 126 13.41 -0.46 -10.24
N ASP A 127 13.98 -1.66 -10.30
CA ASP A 127 13.89 -2.57 -11.44
C ASP A 127 12.99 -3.79 -11.19
N GLY A 128 12.36 -3.87 -10.02
CA GLY A 128 11.57 -5.03 -9.60
C GLY A 128 12.33 -6.04 -8.74
N SER A 129 13.64 -5.87 -8.55
CA SER A 129 14.40 -6.64 -7.55
C SER A 129 14.00 -6.19 -6.13
N ASP A 130 14.21 -7.02 -5.11
CA ASP A 130 14.10 -6.64 -3.68
C ASP A 130 12.73 -6.32 -3.04
N LEU A 131 11.58 -6.46 -3.71
CA LEU A 131 10.28 -6.36 -3.00
C LEU A 131 9.70 -7.72 -2.64
N SER A 132 10.50 -8.43 -1.86
CA SER A 132 10.06 -9.58 -1.09
C SER A 132 8.85 -9.21 -0.20
N ILE A 133 8.62 -7.96 0.18
CA ILE A 133 7.41 -7.58 0.93
C ILE A 133 6.09 -7.67 0.14
N PHE A 134 6.12 -7.66 -1.20
CA PHE A 134 4.95 -7.98 -2.04
C PHE A 134 4.90 -9.46 -2.43
N SER A 135 5.95 -10.24 -2.15
CA SER A 135 6.17 -11.56 -2.76
C SER A 135 6.69 -12.66 -1.83
N SER A 136 7.04 -12.37 -0.58
CA SER A 136 7.64 -13.31 0.37
C SER A 136 6.76 -13.42 1.61
N ASN A 137 6.27 -14.65 1.79
CA ASN A 137 5.33 -15.14 2.80
C ASN A 137 3.84 -14.90 2.50
N PHE A 138 3.44 -15.42 1.34
CA PHE A 138 2.35 -16.40 1.28
C PHE A 138 2.94 -17.78 1.04
#